data_AF-A0A9X1JKB2-F1
#
_entry.id   AF-A0A9X1JKB2-F1
#
_cell.length_a   1.000
_cell.length_b   1.000
_cell.length_c   1.000
_cell.angle_alpha   90.00
_cell.angle_beta   90.00
_cell.angle_gamma   90.00
#
_symmetry.space_group_name_H-M   'P 1'
#
loop_
_entity.id
_entity.type
_entity.pdbx_description
1 polymer ?
#
loop_
_entity_poly.entity_id
_entity_poly.type
_entity_poly.pdbx_seq_one_letter_code
_entity_poly.pdbx_strand_id
1 'polypeptide(L)'
;MKKLTTIAMLGTASLALAACGNSDDASSNLEVESVEMPAEAALEPVTEEPVADAAGNEVAEVEGPPPVDAATAQEAANAAENVAEAVEAAEAAEAAEAALAAEAAAAAADLDVE
;
A
#
# COMPACT_ATOMS: atom_id res chain seq x y z
N MET A 1 26.81 -24.03 -23.88
CA MET A 1 25.56 -23.57 -24.52
C MET A 1 24.66 -22.84 -23.50
N LYS A 2 25.15 -21.77 -22.87
CA LYS A 2 24.41 -21.00 -21.83
C LYS A 2 24.31 -19.50 -22.14
N LYS A 3 24.88 -19.06 -23.27
CA LYS A 3 24.96 -17.65 -23.67
C LYS A 3 23.85 -17.23 -24.65
N LEU A 4 23.03 -18.19 -25.11
CA LEU A 4 21.93 -17.93 -26.05
C LEU A 4 20.63 -17.60 -25.31
N THR A 5 20.47 -18.04 -24.06
CA THR A 5 19.27 -17.81 -23.25
C THR A 5 19.12 -16.35 -22.83
N THR A 6 20.23 -15.63 -22.61
CA THR A 6 20.23 -14.23 -22.19
C THR A 6 19.80 -13.26 -23.31
N ILE A 7 20.06 -13.61 -24.57
CA ILE A 7 19.71 -12.76 -25.73
C ILE A 7 18.21 -12.86 -26.04
N ALA A 8 17.60 -14.03 -25.80
CA ALA A 8 16.16 -14.23 -26.04
C ALA A 8 15.27 -13.43 -25.08
N MET A 9 15.76 -13.13 -23.86
CA MET A 9 14.96 -12.47 -22.83
C MET A 9 14.90 -10.94 -22.97
N LEU A 10 15.87 -10.32 -23.66
CA LEU A 10 15.84 -8.88 -23.94
C LEU A 10 14.95 -8.51 -25.14
N GLY A 11 14.72 -9.44 -26.08
CA GLY A 11 13.95 -9.15 -27.31
C GLY A 11 12.43 -9.10 -27.09
N THR A 12 11.90 -9.76 -26.07
CA THR A 12 10.46 -9.76 -25.78
C THR A 12 10.01 -8.48 -25.09
N ALA A 13 10.90 -7.81 -24.34
CA ALA A 13 10.59 -6.55 -23.65
C ALA A 13 10.42 -5.38 -24.63
N SER A 14 11.21 -5.33 -25.72
CA SER A 14 11.09 -4.29 -26.74
C SER A 14 9.87 -4.48 -27.65
N LEU A 15 9.43 -5.73 -27.88
CA LEU A 15 8.20 -6.01 -28.63
C LEU A 15 6.93 -5.68 -27.84
N ALA A 16 6.97 -5.86 -26.51
CA ALA A 16 5.88 -5.49 -25.61
C ALA A 16 5.73 -3.96 -25.44
N LEU A 17 6.83 -3.20 -25.46
CA LEU A 17 6.80 -1.74 -25.38
C LEU A 17 6.23 -1.10 -26.66
N ALA A 18 6.54 -1.67 -27.83
CA ALA A 18 6.00 -1.20 -29.11
C ALA A 18 4.49 -1.48 -29.29
N ALA A 19 3.96 -2.47 -28.58
CA ALA A 19 2.53 -2.81 -28.60
C ALA A 19 1.71 -2.08 -27.51
N CYS A 20 2.37 -1.41 -26.55
CA CYS A 20 1.72 -0.79 -25.39
C CYS A 20 2.04 0.70 -25.22
N GLY A 21 2.40 1.41 -26.30
CA GLY A 21 2.70 2.84 -26.16
C GLY A 21 3.15 3.56 -27.42
N ASN A 22 2.31 3.59 -28.47
CA ASN A 22 2.28 4.78 -29.33
C ASN A 22 1.11 5.63 -28.83
N SER A 23 1.38 6.54 -27.90
CA SER A 23 0.45 7.60 -27.52
C SER A 23 0.33 8.58 -28.69
N ASP A 24 -0.36 8.16 -29.74
CA ASP A 24 -0.86 9.09 -30.75
C ASP A 24 -1.91 9.96 -30.05
N ASP A 25 -1.63 11.26 -29.93
CA ASP A 25 -2.57 12.21 -29.36
C ASP A 25 -3.76 12.34 -30.32
N ALA A 26 -4.79 11.53 -30.09
CA ALA A 26 -6.01 11.53 -30.91
C ALA A 26 -6.86 12.80 -30.71
N SER A 27 -6.43 13.74 -29.87
CA SER A 27 -7.15 14.98 -29.58
C SER A 27 -7.36 15.84 -30.82
N SER A 28 -6.46 15.78 -31.81
CA SER A 28 -6.58 16.55 -33.05
C SER A 28 -7.58 15.98 -34.07
N ASN A 29 -8.09 14.77 -33.86
CA ASN A 29 -9.00 14.08 -34.78
C ASN A 29 -10.47 14.13 -34.33
N LEU A 30 -10.74 14.75 -33.19
CA LEU A 30 -12.07 14.97 -32.65
C LEU A 30 -12.47 16.42 -32.93
N GLU A 31 -13.21 16.63 -34.02
CA GLU A 31 -14.02 17.83 -34.19
C GLU A 31 -15.17 17.75 -33.15
N VAL A 32 -14.96 18.34 -31.98
CA VAL A 32 -15.99 18.43 -30.95
C VAL A 32 -17.04 19.43 -31.44
N GLU A 33 -18.13 18.92 -32.00
CA GLU A 33 -19.34 19.71 -32.22
C GLU A 33 -19.79 20.25 -30.86
N SER A 34 -19.58 21.54 -30.62
CA SER A 34 -20.12 22.20 -29.45
C SER A 34 -21.63 22.26 -29.60
N VAL A 35 -22.34 21.43 -28.82
CA VAL A 35 -23.79 21.57 -28.68
C VAL A 35 -24.04 22.92 -28.02
N GLU A 36 -24.54 23.89 -28.79
CA GLU A 36 -25.05 25.17 -28.29
C GLU A 36 -26.34 24.93 -27.50
N MET A 37 -26.23 24.30 -26.34
CA MET A 37 -27.30 24.26 -25.36
C MET A 37 -27.25 25.61 -24.62
N PRO A 38 -28.32 26.43 -24.66
CA PRO A 38 -28.36 27.67 -23.89
C PRO A 38 -28.09 27.36 -22.42
N ALA A 39 -27.18 28.11 -21.79
CA ALA A 39 -26.81 27.89 -20.39
C ALA A 39 -28.03 27.97 -19.46
N GLU A 40 -29.03 28.76 -19.85
CA GLU A 40 -30.31 28.94 -19.16
C GLU A 40 -31.11 27.64 -19.06
N ALA A 41 -31.06 26.76 -20.06
CA ALA A 41 -31.76 25.47 -20.03
C ALA A 41 -31.17 24.51 -18.97
N ALA A 42 -29.90 24.70 -18.59
CA ALA A 42 -29.26 23.93 -17.53
C ALA A 42 -29.55 24.47 -16.11
N LEU A 43 -30.10 25.68 -16.00
CA LEU A 43 -30.43 26.35 -14.74
C LEU A 43 -31.92 26.31 -14.39
N GLU A 44 -32.75 25.72 -15.25
CA GLU A 44 -34.16 25.52 -14.93
C GLU A 44 -34.30 24.69 -13.64
N PRO A 45 -35.14 25.14 -12.70
CA PRO A 45 -35.33 24.43 -11.44
C PRO A 45 -36.03 23.10 -11.70
N VAL A 46 -35.55 22.04 -11.06
CA VAL A 46 -36.28 20.77 -10.96
C VAL A 46 -37.54 21.03 -10.12
N THR A 47 -38.71 20.79 -10.70
CA THR A 47 -40.02 21.03 -10.05
C THR A 47 -40.67 19.75 -9.55
N GLU A 48 -40.11 18.61 -9.94
CA GLU A 48 -40.51 17.28 -9.55
C GLU A 48 -40.28 17.05 -8.05
N GLU A 49 -41.32 16.60 -7.36
CA GLU A 49 -41.16 16.12 -5.99
C GLU A 49 -40.24 14.88 -5.96
N PRO A 50 -39.32 14.78 -4.99
CA PRO A 50 -38.47 13.61 -4.86
C PRO A 50 -39.34 12.38 -4.64
N VAL A 51 -39.18 11.37 -5.49
CA VAL A 51 -39.83 10.06 -5.30
C VAL A 51 -39.19 9.40 -4.08
N ALA A 52 -40.01 8.97 -3.12
CA ALA A 52 -39.53 8.25 -1.96
C ALA A 52 -38.88 6.92 -2.40
N ASP A 53 -37.59 6.77 -2.10
CA ASP A 53 -36.89 5.51 -2.24
C ASP A 53 -37.25 4.60 -1.05
N ALA A 54 -38.03 3.56 -1.31
CA ALA A 54 -38.42 2.60 -0.28
C ALA A 54 -37.22 1.86 0.34
N ALA A 55 -36.12 1.70 -0.42
CA ALA A 55 -34.91 1.05 0.06
C ALA A 55 -34.00 1.99 0.87
N GLY A 56 -34.09 3.31 0.65
CA GLY A 56 -33.27 4.31 1.34
C GLY A 56 -33.55 4.47 2.83
N ASN A 57 -34.73 4.00 3.29
CA ASN A 57 -35.11 3.99 4.70
C ASN A 57 -34.73 2.68 5.42
N GLU A 58 -34.15 1.71 4.71
CA GLU A 58 -33.63 0.49 5.32
C GLU A 58 -32.27 0.78 5.94
N VAL A 59 -32.26 1.16 7.22
CA VAL A 59 -31.07 1.02 8.04
C VAL A 59 -30.89 -0.48 8.25
N ALA A 60 -30.07 -1.11 7.40
CA ALA A 60 -29.61 -2.47 7.67
C ALA A 60 -28.96 -2.46 9.06
N GLU A 61 -29.49 -3.25 9.98
CA GLU A 61 -28.83 -3.50 11.26
C GLU A 61 -27.50 -4.17 10.94
N VAL A 62 -26.42 -3.39 10.97
CA VAL A 62 -25.07 -3.94 10.90
C VAL A 62 -24.82 -4.58 12.25
N GLU A 63 -24.96 -5.90 12.29
CA GLU A 63 -24.58 -6.67 13.47
C GLU A 63 -23.08 -6.46 13.70
N GLY A 64 -22.75 -5.89 14.87
CA GLY A 64 -21.39 -5.63 15.27
C GLY A 64 -20.58 -6.94 15.40
N PRO A 65 -19.25 -6.86 15.51
CA PRO A 65 -18.44 -8.05 15.77
C PRO A 65 -18.95 -8.75 17.04
N PRO A 66 -18.90 -10.09 17.07
CA PRO A 66 -19.35 -10.85 18.24
C PRO A 66 -18.54 -10.45 19.48
N PRO A 67 -19.11 -10.57 20.68
CA PRO A 67 -18.38 -10.32 21.90
C PRO A 67 -17.19 -11.27 22.01
N VAL A 68 -16.00 -10.72 22.27
CA VAL A 68 -14.83 -11.51 22.64
C VAL A 68 -15.01 -12.05 24.05
N ASP A 69 -14.79 -13.36 24.22
CA ASP A 69 -14.80 -13.98 25.54
C ASP A 69 -13.52 -13.65 26.33
N ALA A 70 -13.59 -13.84 27.64
CA ALA A 70 -12.49 -13.52 28.55
C ALA A 70 -11.24 -14.37 28.30
N ALA A 71 -11.38 -15.61 27.80
CA ALA A 71 -10.24 -16.47 27.51
C ALA A 71 -9.46 -15.95 26.29
N THR A 72 -10.17 -15.58 25.23
CA THR A 72 -9.62 -14.98 24.02
C THR A 72 -8.96 -13.63 24.32
N ALA A 73 -9.58 -12.80 25.15
CA ALA A 73 -9.00 -11.53 25.59
C ALA A 73 -7.71 -11.73 26.40
N GLN A 74 -7.68 -12.73 27.28
CA GLN A 74 -6.50 -13.05 28.08
C GLN A 74 -5.37 -13.62 27.23
N GLU A 75 -5.67 -14.45 26.23
CA GLU A 75 -4.68 -14.97 25.30
C GLU A 75 -4.01 -13.86 24.50
N ALA A 76 -4.79 -12.89 24.01
CA ALA A 76 -4.27 -11.71 23.32
C ALA A 76 -3.39 -10.85 24.25
N ALA A 77 -3.77 -10.68 25.52
CA ALA A 77 -2.97 -9.95 26.51
C ALA A 77 -1.63 -10.64 26.78
N ASN A 78 -1.64 -11.96 27.00
CA ASN A 78 -0.42 -12.74 27.22
C ASN A 78 0.50 -12.72 25.99
N ALA A 79 -0.07 -12.79 24.78
CA ALA A 79 0.70 -12.68 23.53
C ALA A 79 1.38 -11.33 23.40
N ALA A 80 0.71 -10.23 23.76
CA ALA A 80 1.30 -8.90 23.76
C ALA A 80 2.44 -8.77 24.78
N GLU A 81 2.28 -9.34 25.98
CA GLU A 81 3.31 -9.34 27.02
C GLU A 81 4.58 -10.10 26.57
N ASN A 82 4.41 -11.28 25.97
CA ASN A 82 5.53 -12.05 25.41
C ASN A 82 6.29 -11.29 24.31
N VAL A 83 5.59 -10.51 23.49
CA VAL A 83 6.23 -9.69 22.46
C VAL A 83 7.03 -8.55 23.09
N ALA A 84 6.48 -7.90 24.12
CA ALA A 84 7.20 -6.84 24.84
C ALA A 84 8.49 -7.37 25.48
N GLU A 85 8.42 -8.51 26.15
CA GLU A 85 9.60 -9.17 26.75
C GLU A 85 10.65 -9.56 25.69
N ALA A 86 10.21 -10.06 24.53
CA ALA A 86 11.12 -10.42 23.46
C ALA A 86 11.84 -9.21 22.85
N VAL A 87 11.17 -8.05 22.76
CA VAL A 87 11.77 -6.81 22.29
C VAL A 87 12.82 -6.30 23.28
N GLU A 88 12.51 -6.27 24.58
CA GLU A 88 13.48 -5.85 25.61
C GLU A 88 14.71 -6.77 25.63
N ALA A 89 14.52 -8.08 25.49
CA ALA A 89 15.61 -9.04 25.41
C ALA A 89 16.48 -8.84 24.15
N ALA A 90 15.87 -8.50 23.01
CA ALA A 90 16.59 -8.22 21.77
C ALA A 90 17.43 -6.94 21.87
N GLU A 91 16.88 -5.86 22.42
CA GLU A 91 17.61 -4.60 22.64
C GLU A 91 18.78 -4.79 23.63
N ALA A 92 18.59 -5.57 24.69
CA ALA A 92 19.66 -5.90 25.63
C ALA A 92 20.79 -6.72 24.98
N ALA A 93 20.44 -7.66 24.08
CA ALA A 93 21.42 -8.44 23.33
C ALA A 93 22.23 -7.56 22.36
N GLU A 94 21.58 -6.66 21.64
CA GLU A 94 22.23 -5.72 20.71
C GLU A 94 23.18 -4.77 21.46
N ALA A 95 22.77 -4.26 22.62
CA ALA A 95 23.63 -3.43 23.46
C ALA A 95 24.87 -4.18 23.97
N ALA A 96 24.72 -5.46 24.34
CA ALA A 96 25.84 -6.29 24.77
C ALA A 96 26.82 -6.58 23.63
N GLU A 97 26.31 -6.83 22.42
CA GLU A 97 27.14 -7.05 21.23
C GLU A 97 27.90 -5.78 20.82
N ALA A 98 27.25 -4.62 20.89
CA ALA A 98 27.90 -3.33 20.65
C ALA A 98 29.02 -3.02 21.67
N ALA A 99 28.81 -3.36 22.95
CA ALA A 99 29.83 -3.19 23.98
C ALA A 99 31.06 -4.10 23.71
N LEU A 100 30.83 -5.35 23.33
CA LEU A 100 31.90 -6.29 22.95
C LEU A 100 32.68 -5.82 21.71
N ALA A 101 31.97 -5.29 20.71
CA ALA A 101 32.59 -4.74 19.51
C ALA A 101 33.43 -3.49 19.81
N ALA A 102 32.96 -2.62 20.72
CA ALA A 102 33.71 -1.44 21.16
C ALA A 102 35.00 -1.84 21.90
N GLU A 103 34.94 -2.85 22.76
CA GLU A 103 36.11 -3.36 23.48
C GLU A 103 37.13 -4.01 22.53
N ALA A 104 36.66 -4.78 21.54
CA ALA A 104 37.51 -5.36 20.51
C ALA A 104 38.18 -4.29 19.63
N ALA A 105 37.46 -3.22 19.30
CA ALA A 105 38.01 -2.09 18.54
C ALA A 105 39.09 -1.32 19.32
N ALA A 106 38.89 -1.14 20.64
CA ALA A 106 39.89 -0.52 21.51
C ALA A 106 41.17 -1.37 21.61
N ALA A 107 41.04 -2.70 21.70
CA ALA A 107 42.18 -3.61 21.74
C ALA A 107 42.95 -3.64 20.41
N ALA A 108 42.26 -3.51 19.27
CA ALA A 108 42.90 -3.44 17.95
C ALA A 108 43.69 -2.13 17.76
N ALA A 109 43.17 -1.01 18.25
CA ALA A 109 43.83 0.30 18.14
C ALA A 109 45.14 0.39 18.95
N ASP A 110 45.28 -0.39 20.03
CA ASP A 110 46.51 -0.45 20.84
C ASP A 110 47.62 -1.26 20.16
N LEU A 111 47.27 -2.15 19.23
CA LEU A 111 48.20 -3.00 18.47
C LEU A 111 48.83 -2.31 17.24
N ASP A 112 48.25 -1.20 16.76
CA ASP A 112 48.71 -0.45 15.58
C ASP A 112 49.74 0.67 15.90
N VAL A 113 50.20 0.80 17.15
CA VAL A 113 51.10 1.87 17.62
C VAL A 113 52.57 1.43 17.83
N GLU A 114 52.90 0.13 17.71
CA GLU A 114 54.29 -0.38 17.81
C GLU A 114 55.01 -0.58 16.46
#